data_AF-X1V4I6-F1
#
_entry.id   AF-X1V4I6-F1
#
_cell.length_a   1.000
_cell.length_b   1.000
_cell.length_c   1.000
_cell.angle_alpha   90.00
_cell.angle_beta   90.00
_cell.angle_gamma   90.00
#
_symmetry.space_group_name_H-M   'P 1'
#
loop_
_entity.id
_entity.type
_entity.pdbx_description
1 polymer ?
#
loop_
_entity_poly.entity_id
_entity_poly.type
_entity_poly.pdbx_seq_one_letter_code
_entity_poly.pdbx_strand_id
1 'polypeptide(L)'
;MPKSKEERLLDKAADRVIRDKERDEEKEAEEFAEIIQKCKNPSFPKRGEIIEVKVVQTTKEGILLDIGAKSEGFMPWDEFNGNKEEALPSGKTLKVYVLPKSQGNHILLS
;
A
#
# COMPACT_ATOMS: atom_id res chain seq x y z
N MET A 1 -35.60 47.40 -22.47
CA MET A 1 -36.66 46.38 -22.56
C MET A 1 -36.40 45.34 -21.48
N PRO A 2 -37.36 45.03 -20.58
CA PRO A 2 -37.14 44.02 -19.55
C PRO A 2 -37.02 42.64 -20.20
N LYS A 3 -35.95 41.90 -19.86
CA LYS A 3 -35.72 40.52 -20.30
C LYS A 3 -37.00 39.68 -20.14
N SER A 4 -37.42 38.99 -21.20
CA SER A 4 -38.61 38.13 -21.19
C SER A 4 -38.48 37.06 -20.09
N LYS A 5 -39.61 36.60 -19.55
CA LYS A 5 -39.68 35.61 -18.46
C LYS A 5 -38.86 34.35 -18.77
N GLU A 6 -38.78 34.00 -20.06
CA GLU A 6 -38.01 32.86 -20.58
C GLU A 6 -36.49 33.05 -20.48
N GLU A 7 -35.97 34.24 -20.82
CA GLU A 7 -34.53 34.54 -20.78
C GLU A 7 -33.97 34.51 -19.35
N ARG A 8 -34.79 34.91 -18.36
CA ARG A 8 -34.43 34.81 -16.93
C ARG A 8 -34.42 33.38 -16.40
N LEU A 9 -35.20 32.48 -17.02
CA LEU A 9 -35.25 31.07 -16.63
C LEU A 9 -34.04 30.31 -17.19
N LEU A 10 -33.63 30.64 -18.41
CA LEU A 10 -32.43 30.09 -19.06
C LEU A 10 -31.14 30.48 -18.30
N ASP A 11 -31.01 31.73 -17.88
CA ASP A 11 -29.87 32.24 -17.12
C ASP A 11 -29.72 31.53 -15.76
N LYS A 12 -30.84 31.36 -15.03
CA LYS A 12 -30.87 30.59 -13.77
C LYS A 12 -30.54 29.11 -13.94
N ALA A 13 -30.95 28.50 -15.05
CA ALA A 13 -30.66 27.10 -15.32
C ALA A 13 -29.18 26.89 -15.65
N ALA A 14 -28.58 27.75 -16.47
CA ALA A 14 -27.16 27.70 -16.81
C ALA A 14 -26.27 27.86 -15.56
N ASP A 15 -26.59 28.85 -14.73
CA ASP A 15 -25.86 29.16 -13.49
C ASP A 15 -25.95 28.02 -12.45
N ARG A 16 -27.04 27.24 -12.45
CA ARG A 16 -27.17 26.03 -11.63
C ARG A 16 -26.32 24.88 -12.17
N VAL A 17 -26.34 24.65 -13.48
CA VAL A 17 -25.56 23.59 -14.13
C VAL A 17 -24.06 23.82 -13.97
N ILE A 18 -23.58 25.06 -14.10
CA ILE A 18 -22.17 25.42 -13.90
C ILE A 18 -21.75 25.10 -12.46
N ARG A 19 -22.52 25.55 -11.46
CA ARG A 19 -22.23 25.27 -10.05
C ARG A 19 -22.29 23.80 -9.67
N ASP A 20 -23.14 23.02 -10.30
CA ASP A 20 -23.21 21.57 -10.05
C ASP A 20 -21.97 20.89 -10.63
N LYS A 21 -21.52 21.31 -11.83
CA LYS A 21 -20.30 20.81 -12.46
C LYS A 21 -19.03 21.16 -11.68
N GLU A 22 -18.89 22.39 -11.20
CA GLU A 22 -17.75 22.80 -10.35
C GLU A 22 -17.70 22.01 -9.04
N ARG A 23 -18.86 21.75 -8.42
CA ARG A 23 -18.95 20.93 -7.20
C ARG A 23 -18.62 19.46 -7.43
N ASP A 24 -18.88 18.93 -8.62
CA ASP A 24 -18.53 17.55 -8.94
C ASP A 24 -17.02 17.44 -9.23
N GLU A 25 -16.41 18.42 -9.90
CA GLU A 25 -14.96 18.49 -10.12
C GLU A 25 -14.18 18.61 -8.79
N GLU A 26 -14.67 19.40 -7.83
CA GLU A 26 -14.09 19.50 -6.48
C GLU A 26 -14.14 18.17 -5.73
N LYS A 27 -15.28 17.46 -5.77
CA LYS A 27 -15.42 16.15 -5.10
C LYS A 27 -14.50 15.09 -5.71
N GLU A 28 -14.36 15.06 -7.04
CA GLU A 28 -13.46 14.12 -7.71
C GLU A 28 -12.00 14.37 -7.31
N ALA A 29 -11.59 15.63 -7.17
CA ALA A 29 -10.25 16.00 -6.70
C ALA A 29 -10.02 15.60 -5.23
N GLU A 30 -11.01 15.81 -4.37
CA GLU A 30 -10.97 15.42 -2.95
C GLU A 30 -10.86 13.89 -2.80
N GLU A 31 -11.65 13.14 -3.56
CA GLU A 31 -11.66 11.67 -3.52
C GLU A 31 -10.32 11.08 -3.99
N PHE A 32 -9.73 11.66 -5.05
CA PHE A 32 -8.40 11.28 -5.52
C PHE A 32 -7.29 11.61 -4.51
N ALA A 33 -7.38 12.77 -3.85
CA ALA A 33 -6.43 13.16 -2.81
C ALA A 33 -6.46 12.21 -1.61
N GLU A 34 -7.65 11.76 -1.21
CA GLU A 34 -7.82 10.81 -0.10
C GLU A 34 -7.16 9.45 -0.40
N ILE A 35 -7.34 8.93 -1.61
CA ILE A 35 -6.72 7.68 -2.07
C ILE A 35 -5.18 7.81 -2.07
N ILE A 36 -4.63 8.92 -2.57
CA ILE A 36 -3.19 9.18 -2.56
C ILE A 36 -2.64 9.23 -1.14
N GLN A 37 -3.33 9.93 -0.24
CA GLN A 37 -2.91 10.06 1.15
C GLN A 37 -2.87 8.69 1.86
N LYS A 38 -3.84 7.82 1.57
CA LYS A 38 -3.89 6.45 2.08
C LYS A 38 -2.74 5.58 1.58
N CYS A 39 -2.23 5.84 0.38
CA CYS A 39 -1.08 5.13 -0.22
C CYS A 39 0.29 5.70 0.20
N LYS A 40 0.35 6.86 0.86
CA LYS A 40 1.60 7.60 1.12
C LYS A 40 2.47 6.99 2.23
N ASN A 41 1.91 6.09 3.03
CA ASN A 41 2.63 5.33 4.05
C ASN A 41 2.53 3.84 3.75
N PRO A 42 3.37 3.28 2.84
CA PRO A 42 3.72 1.87 2.97
C PRO A 42 4.36 1.76 4.35
N SER A 43 3.77 0.96 5.23
CA SER A 43 4.33 0.66 6.54
C SER A 43 5.61 -0.16 6.33
N PHE A 44 6.68 0.50 5.88
CA PHE A 44 7.98 -0.12 5.77
C PHE A 44 8.40 -0.50 7.18
N PRO A 45 8.69 -1.78 7.44
CA PRO A 45 9.15 -2.18 8.74
C PRO A 45 10.43 -1.43 9.08
N LYS A 46 10.51 -0.83 10.27
CA LYS A 46 11.72 -0.13 10.70
C LYS A 46 12.81 -1.17 10.94
N ARG A 47 14.04 -0.80 10.58
CA ARG A 47 15.22 -1.67 10.76
C ARG A 47 15.42 -1.93 12.26
N GLY A 48 15.70 -3.17 12.64
CA GLY A 48 15.86 -3.59 14.04
C GLY A 48 14.55 -3.80 14.80
N GLU A 49 13.41 -3.84 14.10
CA GLU A 49 12.10 -4.19 14.66
C GLU A 49 11.77 -5.66 14.39
N ILE A 50 11.01 -6.27 15.30
CA ILE A 50 10.45 -7.62 15.12
C ILE A 50 9.10 -7.44 14.43
N ILE A 51 8.94 -8.06 13.26
CA ILE A 51 7.70 -8.00 12.49
C ILE A 51 7.10 -9.37 12.27
N GLU A 52 5.77 -9.40 12.15
CA GLU A 52 5.04 -10.60 11.76
C GLU A 52 4.92 -10.66 10.24
N VAL A 53 5.45 -11.73 9.66
CA VAL A 53 5.58 -11.92 8.20
C VAL A 53 4.99 -13.24 7.79
N LYS A 54 4.48 -13.31 6.57
CA LYS A 54 3.86 -14.53 6.04
C LYS A 54 4.84 -15.27 5.12
N VAL A 55 4.95 -16.58 5.28
CA VAL A 55 5.71 -17.44 4.36
C VAL A 55 5.00 -17.45 3.00
N VAL A 56 5.68 -16.93 1.98
CA VAL A 56 5.20 -17.00 0.59
C VAL A 56 5.61 -18.35 0.00
N GLN A 57 6.89 -18.67 0.09
CA GLN A 57 7.45 -19.88 -0.49
C GLN A 57 8.71 -20.31 0.26
N THR A 58 8.92 -21.63 0.33
CA THR A 58 10.16 -22.25 0.81
C THR A 58 10.93 -22.82 -0.39
N THR A 59 12.22 -22.52 -0.46
CA THR A 59 13.14 -23.02 -1.50
C THR A 59 14.28 -23.78 -0.85
N LYS A 60 15.17 -24.39 -1.65
CA LYS A 60 16.34 -25.11 -1.12
C LYS A 60 17.38 -24.17 -0.48
N GLU A 61 17.42 -22.91 -0.91
CA GLU A 61 18.41 -21.92 -0.46
C GLU A 61 17.90 -21.11 0.74
N GLY A 62 16.60 -20.92 0.86
CA GLY A 62 15.98 -20.19 1.96
C GLY A 62 14.47 -20.06 1.85
N ILE A 63 13.92 -19.16 2.65
CA ILE A 63 12.50 -18.88 2.78
C ILE A 63 12.23 -17.47 2.26
N LEU A 64 11.22 -17.34 1.39
CA LEU A 64 10.69 -16.07 0.93
C LEU A 64 9.52 -15.66 1.83
N LEU A 65 9.60 -14.46 2.37
CA LEU A 65 8.69 -13.91 3.37
C LEU A 65 8.08 -12.61 2.86
N ASP A 66 6.77 -12.48 2.99
CA ASP A 66 6.07 -11.22 2.72
C ASP A 66 6.16 -10.32 3.96
N ILE A 67 6.91 -9.22 3.81
CA ILE A 67 7.15 -8.20 4.82
C ILE A 67 6.21 -6.99 4.69
N GLY A 68 5.20 -7.04 3.82
CA GLY A 68 4.28 -5.93 3.57
C GLY A 68 4.94 -4.73 2.87
N ALA A 69 6.05 -4.97 2.16
CA ALA A 69 6.78 -3.96 1.41
C ALA A 69 6.75 -4.24 -0.10
N LYS A 70 7.34 -3.36 -0.91
CA LYS A 70 7.51 -3.59 -2.36
C LYS A 70 8.44 -4.76 -2.69
N SER A 71 9.24 -5.19 -1.73
CA SER A 71 10.22 -6.26 -1.88
C SER A 71 9.95 -7.34 -0.85
N GLU A 72 10.06 -8.59 -1.27
CA GLU A 72 10.02 -9.75 -0.38
C GLU A 72 11.28 -9.78 0.48
N GLY A 73 11.13 -10.31 1.69
CA GLY A 73 12.25 -10.63 2.56
C GLY A 73 12.79 -12.02 2.24
N PHE A 74 14.11 -12.15 2.20
CA PHE A 74 14.77 -13.43 2.02
C PHE A 74 15.46 -13.84 3.31
N MET A 75 15.11 -15.02 3.83
CA MET A 75 15.72 -15.63 5.00
C MET A 75 16.47 -16.89 4.57
N PRO A 76 17.81 -16.89 4.55
CA PRO A 76 18.57 -18.10 4.29
C PRO A 76 18.34 -19.11 5.42
N TRP A 77 18.43 -20.41 5.11
CA TRP A 77 18.26 -21.46 6.11
C TRP A 77 19.28 -21.40 7.25
N ASP A 78 20.42 -20.75 7.06
CA ASP A 78 21.45 -20.58 8.10
C ASP A 78 20.97 -19.69 9.25
N GLU A 79 20.16 -18.68 8.93
CA GLU A 79 19.60 -17.73 9.91
C GLU A 79 18.28 -18.25 10.53
N PHE A 80 17.73 -19.34 9.99
CA PHE A 80 16.49 -19.91 10.51
C PHE A 80 16.77 -20.74 11.77
N ASN A 81 16.44 -20.18 12.93
CA ASN A 81 16.65 -20.82 14.24
C ASN A 81 15.60 -21.90 14.60
N GLY A 82 14.85 -22.41 13.63
CA GLY A 82 13.83 -23.46 13.80
C GLY A 82 14.25 -24.82 13.22
N ASN A 83 13.39 -25.83 13.38
CA ASN A 83 13.62 -27.15 12.79
C ASN A 83 13.52 -27.07 11.25
N LYS A 84 14.66 -27.21 10.56
CA LYS A 84 14.74 -27.24 9.08
C LYS A 84 13.91 -28.36 8.45
N GLU A 85 13.67 -29.44 9.20
CA GLU A 85 12.95 -30.62 8.75
C GLU A 85 11.43 -30.40 8.65
N GLU A 86 10.90 -29.39 9.35
CA GLU A 86 9.50 -29.00 9.24
C GLU A 86 9.38 -27.98 8.11
N ALA A 87 9.23 -28.47 6.88
CA ALA A 87 8.95 -27.62 5.73
C ALA A 87 7.79 -26.68 6.07
N LEU A 88 8.10 -25.40 6.33
CA LEU A 88 7.11 -24.43 6.74
C LEU A 88 6.06 -24.32 5.62
N PRO A 89 4.80 -24.68 5.88
CA PRO A 89 3.77 -24.57 4.86
C PRO A 89 3.61 -23.11 4.45
N SER A 90 3.43 -22.88 3.15
CA SER A 90 3.09 -21.56 2.61
C SER A 90 1.88 -21.00 3.35
N GLY A 91 2.01 -19.79 3.86
CA GLY A 91 0.97 -19.08 4.58
C GLY A 91 1.07 -19.07 6.10
N LYS A 92 2.09 -19.71 6.68
CA LYS A 92 2.38 -19.58 8.11
C LYS A 92 2.94 -18.19 8.43
N THR A 93 2.54 -17.63 9.57
CA THR A 93 3.08 -16.36 10.07
C THR A 93 4.26 -16.62 10.99
N LEU A 94 5.36 -15.89 10.79
CA LEU A 94 6.57 -15.95 11.60
C LEU A 94 6.90 -14.57 12.14
N LYS A 95 7.47 -14.52 13.35
CA LYS A 95 8.08 -13.30 13.89
C LYS A 95 9.54 -13.31 13.48
N VAL A 96 9.95 -12.31 12.71
CA VAL A 96 11.31 -12.20 12.17
C VAL A 96 11.92 -10.87 12.55
N TYR A 97 13.23 -10.87 12.74
CA TYR A 97 14.01 -9.69 13.04
C TYR A 97 14.59 -9.08 11.76
N VAL A 98 14.32 -7.79 11.53
CA VAL A 98 14.83 -7.10 10.33
C VAL A 98 16.27 -6.65 10.55
N LEU A 99 17.21 -7.35 9.91
CA LEU A 99 18.63 -7.02 10.00
C LEU A 99 18.98 -5.75 9.19
N PRO A 100 19.83 -4.85 9.71
CA PRO A 100 20.36 -3.73 8.95
C PRO A 100 21.30 -4.24 7.84
N LYS A 101 21.00 -3.89 6.59
CA LYS A 101 21.73 -4.34 5.39
C LYS A 101 23.26 -4.24 5.49
N SER A 102 23.91 -5.28 4.96
CA SER A 102 25.18 -5.16 4.24
C SER A 102 24.90 -5.00 2.73
N GLN A 103 25.18 -3.81 2.19
CA GLN A 103 25.50 -3.46 0.78
C GLN A 103 24.62 -3.92 -0.42
N GLY A 104 23.69 -4.87 -0.32
CA GLY A 104 22.88 -5.38 -1.46
C GLY A 104 21.47 -4.78 -1.55
N ASN A 105 20.72 -4.97 -2.64
CA ASN A 105 19.36 -4.45 -2.78
C ASN A 105 18.28 -5.27 -2.01
N HIS A 106 18.64 -6.35 -1.30
CA HIS A 106 17.75 -7.29 -0.61
C HIS A 106 17.67 -7.06 0.93
N ILE A 107 16.50 -7.26 1.54
CA ILE A 107 16.33 -7.18 3.01
C ILE A 107 16.60 -8.58 3.58
N LEU A 108 17.56 -8.68 4.51
CA LEU A 108 17.88 -9.90 5.23
C LEU A 108 17.03 -9.99 6.51
N LEU A 109 16.54 -11.19 6.79
CA LEU A 109 15.72 -11.51 7.95
C LEU A 109 16.38 -12.67 8.71
N SER A 110 16.43 -12.56 10.04
CA SER A 110 16.87 -13.60 10.97
C SER A 110 15.79 -13.91 12.00
#